data_AF-A0A7J2S5Q0-F1
#
_entry.id   AF-A0A7J2S5Q0-F1
#
_cell.length_a   1.000
_cell.length_b   1.000
_cell.length_c   1.000
_cell.angle_alpha   90.00
_cell.angle_beta   90.00
_cell.angle_gamma   90.00
#
_symmetry.space_group_name_H-M   'P 1'
#
loop_
_entity.id
_entity.type
_entity.pdbx_description
1 polymer ?
#
loop_
_entity_poly.entity_id
_entity_poly.type
_entity_poly.pdbx_seq_one_letter_code
_entity_poly.pdbx_strand_id
1 'polypeptide(L)'
;MKRIAIFLTILLILNFFLYGCLRTEEDKDGDGLKDEKEKNGWDIRVVYPGEKNVTTYHVTSNPDKKDSDGDNLTDSEEFLYPGGRATDPNKKDTDEDGLTDFEEKNLGTDPTNWRHDIDGDGFIDYYEILFYEERNITHEKIMEYIQDRDVDNDGAIDGMDFDPLRDLKIKVWIKNIIIQSDMGDKDDMIEVEINVSAGKEWKKFYMPVIPYLNETLNFTCILDLDDTGEPGNASHPLIIVAKDLDEGAEKKLIDPVDGFPQYDFIKVFEGNEWVYSANFNIFTDCHPYHGFGVDGEIWFEVFDVSE
;
A
#
# COMPACT_ATOMS: atom_id res chain seq x y z
N MET A 1 -69.75 -66.01 11.84
CA MET A 1 -68.31 -65.88 11.52
C MET A 1 -68.02 -64.63 10.69
N LYS A 2 -68.26 -63.42 11.22
CA LYS A 2 -67.91 -62.14 10.56
C LYS A 2 -67.65 -61.06 11.61
N ARG A 3 -66.67 -61.25 12.51
CA ARG A 3 -66.22 -60.21 13.46
C ARG A 3 -64.73 -60.28 13.84
N ILE A 4 -63.88 -61.02 13.11
CA ILE A 4 -62.45 -61.17 13.44
C ILE A 4 -61.52 -60.55 12.38
N ALA A 5 -62.03 -60.13 11.22
CA ALA A 5 -61.20 -59.64 10.11
C ALA A 5 -60.91 -58.11 10.11
N ILE A 6 -61.42 -57.34 11.08
CA ILE A 6 -61.23 -55.86 11.11
C ILE A 6 -60.16 -55.42 12.13
N PHE A 7 -59.75 -56.31 13.05
CA PHE A 7 -58.73 -55.96 14.05
C PHE A 7 -57.28 -56.21 13.57
N LEU A 8 -57.07 -57.07 12.57
CA LEU A 8 -55.71 -57.36 12.05
C LEU A 8 -55.21 -56.34 11.03
N THR A 9 -56.10 -55.60 10.36
CA THR A 9 -55.71 -54.55 9.39
C THR A 9 -55.39 -53.22 10.06
N ILE A 10 -55.88 -52.96 11.28
CA ILE A 10 -55.53 -51.75 12.04
C ILE A 10 -54.18 -51.89 12.75
N LEU A 11 -53.77 -53.11 13.14
CA LEU A 11 -52.45 -53.34 13.75
C LEU A 11 -51.28 -53.27 12.74
N LEU A 12 -51.57 -53.49 11.45
CA LEU A 12 -50.60 -53.37 10.36
C LEU A 12 -50.45 -51.92 9.87
N ILE A 13 -51.48 -51.07 10.03
CA ILE A 13 -51.39 -49.63 9.74
C ILE A 13 -50.78 -48.87 10.93
N LEU A 14 -50.95 -49.34 12.17
CA LEU A 14 -50.27 -48.74 13.33
C LEU A 14 -48.75 -49.04 13.36
N ASN A 15 -48.32 -50.19 12.81
CA ASN A 15 -46.89 -50.44 12.62
C ASN A 15 -46.32 -49.71 11.39
N PHE A 16 -47.13 -49.41 10.37
CA PHE A 16 -46.65 -48.60 9.23
C PHE A 16 -46.53 -47.10 9.57
N PHE A 17 -47.30 -46.60 10.55
CA PHE A 17 -47.14 -45.24 11.07
C PHE A 17 -46.08 -45.11 12.17
N LEU A 18 -45.54 -46.23 12.70
CA LEU A 18 -44.36 -46.23 13.58
C LEU A 18 -43.02 -46.35 12.80
N TYR A 19 -43.08 -46.55 11.48
CA TYR A 19 -41.96 -46.27 10.57
C TYR A 19 -41.97 -44.85 10.01
N GLY A 20 -42.95 -44.03 10.42
CA GLY A 20 -42.98 -42.59 10.13
C GLY A 20 -42.07 -41.78 11.05
N CYS A 21 -40.81 -42.19 11.25
CA CYS A 21 -39.69 -41.35 11.71
C CYS A 21 -38.41 -42.20 11.81
N LEU A 22 -37.92 -42.78 10.71
CA LEU A 22 -36.49 -43.05 10.65
C LEU A 22 -35.81 -41.69 10.48
N ARG A 23 -35.46 -41.09 11.62
CA ARG A 23 -34.61 -39.91 11.76
C ARG A 23 -33.22 -40.31 11.28
N THR A 24 -32.95 -40.22 9.97
CA THR A 24 -31.64 -40.57 9.39
C THR A 24 -30.84 -39.36 8.94
N GLU A 25 -31.30 -38.15 9.26
CA GLU A 25 -30.53 -36.93 9.05
C GLU A 25 -30.69 -36.10 10.34
N GLU A 26 -29.95 -36.48 11.38
CA GLU A 26 -29.82 -35.61 12.55
C GLU A 26 -28.90 -34.44 12.16
N ASP A 27 -29.47 -33.25 12.22
CA ASP A 27 -28.84 -31.94 12.18
C ASP A 27 -29.40 -31.25 13.44
N LYS A 28 -28.62 -31.30 14.51
CA LYS A 28 -29.11 -31.09 15.87
C LYS A 28 -29.16 -29.62 16.25
N ASP A 29 -28.24 -28.80 15.76
CA ASP A 29 -28.30 -27.35 15.92
C ASP A 29 -29.10 -26.66 14.81
N GLY A 30 -29.28 -27.28 13.65
CA GLY A 30 -30.08 -26.76 12.54
C GLY A 30 -29.35 -25.68 11.73
N ASP A 31 -28.05 -25.83 11.51
CA ASP A 31 -27.24 -24.95 10.66
C ASP A 31 -27.19 -25.39 9.18
N GLY A 32 -27.61 -26.62 8.90
CA GLY A 32 -27.64 -27.22 7.56
C GLY A 32 -26.51 -28.23 7.29
N LEU A 33 -25.57 -28.40 8.22
CA LEU A 33 -24.59 -29.46 8.24
C LEU A 33 -25.14 -30.64 9.05
N LYS A 34 -24.86 -31.87 8.62
CA LYS A 34 -25.36 -33.07 9.31
C LYS A 34 -24.42 -33.40 10.47
N ASP A 35 -24.96 -33.82 11.61
CA ASP A 35 -24.21 -34.35 12.76
C ASP A 35 -23.13 -35.37 12.40
N GLU A 36 -23.42 -36.23 11.41
CA GLU A 36 -22.46 -37.22 10.91
C GLU A 36 -21.28 -36.54 10.20
N LYS A 37 -21.54 -35.51 9.40
CA LYS A 37 -20.50 -34.77 8.67
C LYS A 37 -19.64 -33.93 9.62
N GLU A 38 -20.24 -33.30 10.62
CA GLU A 38 -19.53 -32.55 11.66
C GLU A 38 -18.55 -33.44 12.45
N LYS A 39 -19.01 -34.63 12.84
CA LYS A 39 -18.19 -35.64 13.55
C LYS A 39 -17.14 -36.30 12.67
N ASN A 40 -17.48 -36.58 11.40
CA ASN A 40 -16.56 -37.21 10.44
C ASN A 40 -15.57 -36.21 9.84
N GLY A 41 -15.85 -34.91 9.94
CA GLY A 41 -14.96 -33.84 9.53
C GLY A 41 -14.71 -33.71 8.04
N TRP A 42 -13.80 -32.82 7.69
CA TRP A 42 -13.25 -32.60 6.35
C TRP A 42 -11.77 -32.22 6.43
N ASP A 43 -11.07 -32.36 5.32
CA ASP A 43 -9.68 -31.93 5.21
C ASP A 43 -9.64 -30.50 4.67
N ILE A 44 -8.85 -29.64 5.29
CA ILE A 44 -8.59 -28.27 4.84
C ILE A 44 -7.11 -28.08 4.52
N ARG A 45 -6.81 -26.99 3.81
CA ARG A 45 -5.47 -26.64 3.36
C ARG A 45 -5.23 -25.19 3.69
N VAL A 46 -4.24 -24.91 4.52
CA VAL A 46 -3.99 -23.58 5.04
C VAL A 46 -2.51 -23.22 4.84
N VAL A 47 -2.23 -21.95 4.56
CA VAL A 47 -0.88 -21.38 4.59
C VAL A 47 -0.82 -20.42 5.76
N TYR A 48 0.15 -20.60 6.66
CA TYR A 48 0.30 -19.77 7.87
C TYR A 48 1.43 -18.74 7.74
N PRO A 49 1.39 -17.61 8.47
CA PRO A 49 2.48 -16.65 8.53
C PRO A 49 3.82 -17.29 8.85
N GLY A 50 4.82 -16.99 8.02
CA GLY A 50 6.18 -17.56 8.16
C GLY A 50 6.33 -19.00 7.66
N GLU A 51 5.24 -19.70 7.30
CA GLU A 51 5.30 -20.99 6.63
C GLU A 51 5.37 -20.82 5.11
N LYS A 52 6.30 -21.53 4.47
CA LYS A 52 6.42 -21.53 2.99
C LYS A 52 5.54 -22.57 2.32
N ASN A 53 5.06 -23.55 3.07
CA ASN A 53 4.36 -24.71 2.57
C ASN A 53 2.90 -24.68 3.01
N VAL A 54 2.05 -25.34 2.22
CA VAL A 54 0.66 -25.57 2.58
C VAL A 54 0.60 -26.66 3.66
N THR A 55 -0.07 -26.36 4.76
CA THR A 55 -0.40 -27.29 5.84
C THR A 55 -1.78 -27.89 5.58
N THR A 56 -1.86 -29.23 5.54
CA THR A 56 -3.12 -29.95 5.33
C THR A 56 -3.46 -30.76 6.57
N TYR A 57 -4.66 -30.55 7.10
CA TYR A 57 -5.12 -31.24 8.29
C TYR A 57 -6.63 -31.46 8.27
N HIS A 58 -7.08 -32.34 9.16
CA HIS A 58 -8.46 -32.76 9.28
C HIS A 58 -9.14 -31.98 10.42
N VAL A 59 -10.29 -31.39 10.13
CA VAL A 59 -11.09 -30.60 11.08
C VAL A 59 -12.44 -31.25 11.31
N THR A 60 -13.02 -31.02 12.49
CA THR A 60 -14.36 -31.45 12.89
C THR A 60 -15.04 -30.28 13.57
N SER A 61 -16.36 -30.20 13.52
CA SER A 61 -17.13 -29.13 14.18
C SER A 61 -18.02 -29.70 15.30
N ASN A 62 -18.76 -28.84 16.00
CA ASN A 62 -19.57 -29.21 17.15
C ASN A 62 -21.07 -29.30 16.82
N PRO A 63 -21.66 -30.52 16.75
CA PRO A 63 -23.07 -30.76 16.40
C PRO A 63 -24.14 -30.13 17.30
N ASP A 64 -23.72 -29.50 18.39
CA ASP A 64 -24.60 -28.81 19.32
C ASP A 64 -24.57 -27.28 19.13
N LYS A 65 -23.80 -26.77 18.16
CA LYS A 65 -23.57 -25.35 17.93
C LYS A 65 -23.47 -25.08 16.43
N LYS A 66 -24.39 -24.24 15.95
CA LYS A 66 -24.37 -23.78 14.55
C LYS A 66 -23.07 -23.14 14.10
N ASP A 67 -22.36 -22.53 15.04
CA ASP A 67 -21.15 -21.75 14.84
C ASP A 67 -20.22 -22.14 16.00
N SER A 68 -19.26 -22.99 15.66
CA SER A 68 -18.46 -23.73 16.64
C SER A 68 -17.47 -22.82 17.39
N ASP A 69 -16.83 -21.89 16.68
CA ASP A 69 -15.84 -20.95 17.23
C ASP A 69 -16.38 -19.54 17.53
N GLY A 70 -17.53 -19.17 16.98
CA GLY A 70 -18.21 -17.92 17.24
C GLY A 70 -17.70 -16.74 16.41
N ASP A 71 -17.30 -16.92 15.15
CA ASP A 71 -16.89 -15.84 14.23
C ASP A 71 -18.06 -15.28 13.38
N ASN A 72 -19.26 -15.85 13.49
CA ASN A 72 -20.49 -15.59 12.73
C ASN A 72 -20.62 -16.30 11.37
N LEU A 73 -19.74 -17.24 11.04
CA LEU A 73 -19.99 -18.27 10.04
C LEU A 73 -20.57 -19.51 10.69
N THR A 74 -21.53 -20.15 10.03
CA THR A 74 -21.99 -21.46 10.51
C THR A 74 -21.03 -22.56 10.07
N ASP A 75 -20.96 -23.66 10.80
CA ASP A 75 -20.12 -24.82 10.43
C ASP A 75 -20.44 -25.31 9.00
N SER A 76 -21.72 -25.23 8.58
CA SER A 76 -22.13 -25.50 7.20
C SER A 76 -21.57 -24.51 6.16
N GLU A 77 -21.42 -23.23 6.50
CA GLU A 77 -20.88 -22.19 5.61
C GLU A 77 -19.37 -22.35 5.45
N GLU A 78 -18.68 -22.64 6.55
CA GLU A 78 -17.25 -22.95 6.58
C GLU A 78 -16.92 -24.20 5.76
N PHE A 79 -17.71 -25.28 5.91
CA PHE A 79 -17.54 -26.47 5.09
C PHE A 79 -17.79 -26.20 3.59
N LEU A 80 -18.73 -25.32 3.26
CA LEU A 80 -19.13 -24.99 1.89
C LEU A 80 -18.48 -23.70 1.36
N TYR A 81 -17.42 -23.23 2.02
CA TYR A 81 -16.82 -21.94 1.70
C TYR A 81 -16.45 -21.86 0.19
N PRO A 82 -16.74 -20.72 -0.48
CA PRO A 82 -16.54 -20.58 -1.92
C PRO A 82 -15.12 -20.92 -2.40
N GLY A 83 -14.99 -21.36 -3.65
CA GLY A 83 -13.69 -21.65 -4.24
C GLY A 83 -13.00 -22.92 -3.71
N GLY A 84 -13.66 -23.67 -2.82
CA GLY A 84 -13.07 -24.86 -2.19
C GLY A 84 -12.11 -24.54 -1.05
N ARG A 85 -12.21 -23.34 -0.48
CA ARG A 85 -11.41 -22.80 0.63
C ARG A 85 -12.09 -23.05 1.96
N ALA A 86 -12.46 -24.29 2.26
CA ALA A 86 -13.12 -24.61 3.52
C ALA A 86 -12.23 -24.22 4.70
N THR A 87 -12.83 -23.62 5.74
CA THR A 87 -12.16 -23.07 6.92
C THR A 87 -12.16 -24.06 8.11
N ASP A 88 -11.43 -23.74 9.17
CA ASP A 88 -11.42 -24.50 10.43
C ASP A 88 -12.52 -24.00 11.38
N PRO A 89 -13.60 -24.78 11.61
CA PRO A 89 -14.74 -24.38 12.45
C PRO A 89 -14.41 -24.21 13.94
N ASN A 90 -13.15 -24.41 14.32
CA ASN A 90 -12.67 -24.21 15.68
C ASN A 90 -11.74 -23.00 15.81
N LYS A 91 -11.55 -22.23 14.72
CA LYS A 91 -10.68 -21.07 14.65
C LYS A 91 -11.35 -19.96 13.86
N LYS A 92 -11.64 -18.87 14.57
CA LYS A 92 -12.23 -17.67 13.95
C LYS A 92 -11.43 -17.07 12.80
N ASP A 93 -10.14 -17.36 12.77
CA ASP A 93 -9.15 -16.88 11.82
C ASP A 93 -8.33 -18.14 11.48
N THR A 94 -8.65 -18.75 10.34
CA THR A 94 -8.17 -20.07 9.97
C THR A 94 -6.67 -20.07 9.63
N ASP A 95 -6.20 -19.00 9.00
CA ASP A 95 -4.83 -18.86 8.50
C ASP A 95 -3.92 -17.97 9.35
N GLU A 96 -4.47 -17.36 10.40
CA GLU A 96 -3.80 -16.57 11.42
C GLU A 96 -3.18 -15.26 10.90
N ASP A 97 -3.78 -14.64 9.87
CA ASP A 97 -3.32 -13.36 9.31
C ASP A 97 -3.82 -12.13 10.08
N GLY A 98 -4.88 -12.29 10.88
CA GLY A 98 -5.48 -11.25 11.70
C GLY A 98 -6.91 -10.84 11.30
N LEU A 99 -7.44 -11.32 10.18
CA LEU A 99 -8.85 -11.22 9.81
C LEU A 99 -9.59 -12.48 10.21
N THR A 100 -10.85 -12.33 10.65
CA THR A 100 -11.71 -13.50 10.85
C THR A 100 -12.22 -14.04 9.51
N ASP A 101 -12.49 -15.35 9.44
CA ASP A 101 -13.02 -16.00 8.23
C ASP A 101 -14.32 -15.31 7.75
N PHE A 102 -15.16 -14.85 8.69
CA PHE A 102 -16.31 -14.00 8.39
C PHE A 102 -15.96 -12.63 7.77
N GLU A 103 -14.95 -11.93 8.30
CA GLU A 103 -14.49 -10.65 7.75
C GLU A 103 -13.95 -10.84 6.33
N GLU A 104 -13.13 -11.87 6.13
CA GLU A 104 -12.57 -12.23 4.84
C GLU A 104 -13.63 -12.61 3.81
N LYS A 105 -14.70 -13.30 4.23
CA LYS A 105 -15.86 -13.56 3.37
C LYS A 105 -16.53 -12.28 2.89
N ASN A 106 -16.62 -11.26 3.74
CA ASN A 106 -17.19 -9.97 3.36
C ASN A 106 -16.22 -9.16 2.49
N LEU A 107 -14.91 -9.29 2.74
CA LEU A 107 -13.84 -8.61 2.03
C LEU A 107 -13.43 -9.32 0.71
N GLY A 108 -13.88 -10.55 0.50
CA GLY A 108 -13.54 -11.33 -0.68
C GLY A 108 -12.10 -11.88 -0.70
N THR A 109 -11.39 -11.85 0.43
CA THR A 109 -10.03 -12.38 0.58
C THR A 109 -10.03 -13.91 0.77
N ASP A 110 -8.87 -14.52 1.00
CA ASP A 110 -8.71 -15.98 1.12
C ASP A 110 -8.43 -16.41 2.56
N PRO A 111 -9.41 -16.99 3.29
CA PRO A 111 -9.27 -17.32 4.71
C PRO A 111 -8.37 -18.53 5.00
N THR A 112 -7.67 -19.00 3.98
CA THR A 112 -6.80 -20.16 4.09
C THR A 112 -5.38 -19.85 3.62
N ASN A 113 -5.07 -18.59 3.34
CA ASN A 113 -3.78 -18.18 2.85
C ASN A 113 -3.43 -16.72 3.22
N TRP A 114 -2.72 -16.54 4.34
CA TRP A 114 -2.29 -15.23 4.89
C TRP A 114 -1.57 -14.29 3.93
N ARG A 115 -1.02 -14.83 2.85
CA ARG A 115 -0.28 -14.11 1.81
C ARG A 115 -1.12 -13.97 0.55
N HIS A 116 -2.44 -13.92 0.68
CA HIS A 116 -3.30 -13.57 -0.43
C HIS A 116 -2.99 -12.13 -0.84
N ASP A 117 -3.05 -11.93 -2.15
CA ASP A 117 -2.63 -10.73 -2.87
C ASP A 117 -3.49 -10.80 -4.13
N ILE A 118 -4.68 -10.20 -4.01
CA ILE A 118 -5.79 -10.43 -4.93
C ILE A 118 -5.51 -9.82 -6.31
N ASP A 119 -4.75 -8.72 -6.37
CA ASP A 119 -4.38 -8.03 -7.60
C ASP A 119 -2.94 -8.29 -8.08
N GLY A 120 -2.09 -8.89 -7.23
CA GLY A 120 -0.74 -9.31 -7.56
C GLY A 120 0.25 -8.14 -7.63
N ASP A 121 0.09 -7.13 -6.79
CA ASP A 121 0.99 -5.98 -6.69
C ASP A 121 2.11 -6.17 -5.64
N GLY A 122 1.94 -7.13 -4.73
CA GLY A 122 2.88 -7.47 -3.66
C GLY A 122 2.57 -6.81 -2.31
N PHE A 123 1.53 -5.99 -2.22
CA PHE A 123 0.86 -5.62 -0.97
C PHE A 123 -0.10 -6.77 -0.62
N ILE A 124 -0.01 -7.31 0.58
CA ILE A 124 -0.87 -8.43 1.00
C ILE A 124 -2.21 -7.86 1.45
N ASP A 125 -3.31 -8.48 1.04
CA ASP A 125 -4.69 -8.00 1.28
C ASP A 125 -4.91 -7.52 2.72
N TYR A 126 -4.48 -8.31 3.73
CA TYR A 126 -4.60 -7.92 5.15
C TYR A 126 -3.95 -6.56 5.46
N TYR A 127 -2.72 -6.35 4.96
CA TYR A 127 -1.98 -5.12 5.23
C TYR A 127 -2.56 -3.94 4.45
N GLU A 128 -3.07 -4.16 3.25
CA GLU A 128 -3.81 -3.14 2.48
C GLU A 128 -5.08 -2.70 3.20
N ILE A 129 -5.90 -3.65 3.62
CA ILE A 129 -7.15 -3.39 4.34
C ILE A 129 -6.85 -2.56 5.58
N LEU A 130 -5.88 -2.97 6.39
CA LEU A 130 -5.47 -2.22 7.58
C LEU A 130 -5.00 -0.80 7.21
N PHE A 131 -4.18 -0.67 6.16
CA PHE A 131 -3.65 0.62 5.69
C PHE A 131 -4.77 1.59 5.28
N TYR A 132 -5.78 1.10 4.55
CA TYR A 132 -6.92 1.89 4.09
C TYR A 132 -7.92 2.18 5.24
N GLU A 133 -8.16 1.23 6.14
CA GLU A 133 -9.02 1.43 7.32
C GLU A 133 -8.47 2.52 8.26
N GLU A 134 -7.15 2.51 8.52
CA GLU A 134 -6.48 3.53 9.33
C GLU A 134 -6.62 4.95 8.73
N ARG A 135 -6.84 5.03 7.42
CA ARG A 135 -7.08 6.29 6.68
C ARG A 135 -8.57 6.62 6.51
N ASN A 136 -9.45 5.89 7.20
CA ASN A 136 -10.91 6.07 7.15
C ASN A 136 -11.50 5.89 5.74
N ILE A 137 -10.89 5.03 4.92
CA ILE A 137 -11.50 4.64 3.65
C ILE A 137 -12.70 3.74 3.93
N THR A 138 -13.79 3.97 3.19
CA THR A 138 -15.03 3.20 3.35
C THR A 138 -14.83 1.77 2.87
N HIS A 139 -15.49 0.81 3.53
CA HIS A 139 -15.46 -0.60 3.11
C HIS A 139 -15.75 -0.78 1.60
N GLU A 140 -16.72 -0.06 1.03
CA GLU A 140 -17.01 -0.16 -0.41
C GLU A 140 -15.83 0.25 -1.31
N LYS A 141 -14.99 1.19 -0.85
CA LYS A 141 -13.79 1.61 -1.59
C LYS A 141 -12.62 0.68 -1.34
N ILE A 142 -12.46 0.13 -0.14
CA ILE A 142 -11.44 -0.89 0.14
C ILE A 142 -11.63 -2.07 -0.82
N MET A 143 -12.87 -2.52 -1.02
CA MET A 143 -13.20 -3.60 -1.97
C MET A 143 -12.88 -3.31 -3.44
N GLU A 144 -12.80 -2.02 -3.80
CA GLU A 144 -12.37 -1.57 -5.12
C GLU A 144 -10.85 -1.49 -5.19
N TYR A 145 -10.23 -0.94 -4.14
CA TYR A 145 -8.78 -0.68 -4.06
C TYR A 145 -7.95 -1.95 -4.01
N ILE A 146 -8.33 -2.95 -3.19
CA ILE A 146 -7.58 -4.21 -3.15
C ILE A 146 -7.54 -4.92 -4.52
N GLN A 147 -8.44 -4.59 -5.45
CA GLN A 147 -8.44 -5.17 -6.79
C GLN A 147 -7.68 -4.33 -7.84
N ASP A 148 -7.05 -3.24 -7.44
CA ASP A 148 -6.38 -2.29 -8.32
C ASP A 148 -4.91 -2.12 -7.92
N ARG A 149 -4.01 -2.51 -8.82
CA ARG A 149 -2.57 -2.63 -8.56
C ARG A 149 -1.84 -1.30 -8.40
N ASP A 150 -2.53 -0.19 -8.62
CA ASP A 150 -2.03 1.18 -8.71
C ASP A 150 -3.25 2.12 -8.51
N VAL A 151 -3.66 2.28 -7.25
CA VAL A 151 -4.94 2.89 -6.88
C VAL A 151 -5.02 4.37 -7.25
N ASP A 152 -3.93 5.13 -7.13
CA ASP A 152 -3.91 6.55 -7.49
C ASP A 152 -3.46 6.81 -8.93
N ASN A 153 -3.02 5.78 -9.65
CA ASN A 153 -2.64 5.78 -11.06
C ASN A 153 -1.43 6.67 -11.36
N ASP A 154 -0.50 6.79 -10.42
CA ASP A 154 0.73 7.56 -10.59
C ASP A 154 1.88 6.76 -11.24
N GLY A 155 1.71 5.43 -11.30
CA GLY A 155 2.62 4.50 -11.95
C GLY A 155 3.57 3.76 -11.02
N ALA A 156 3.57 4.05 -9.72
CA ALA A 156 3.97 3.10 -8.68
C ALA A 156 2.87 2.02 -8.54
N ILE A 157 3.23 0.84 -8.03
CA ILE A 157 2.21 -0.17 -7.67
C ILE A 157 2.08 -0.13 -6.16
N ASP A 158 0.89 -0.31 -5.59
CA ASP A 158 0.61 -0.02 -4.17
C ASP A 158 1.61 -0.73 -3.23
N GLY A 159 1.95 -1.98 -3.50
CA GLY A 159 2.95 -2.76 -2.74
C GLY A 159 4.39 -2.25 -2.80
N MET A 160 4.67 -1.28 -3.68
CA MET A 160 5.93 -0.54 -3.79
C MET A 160 5.73 0.97 -3.66
N ASP A 161 4.53 1.45 -3.37
CA ASP A 161 4.18 2.86 -3.33
C ASP A 161 4.26 3.39 -1.89
N PHE A 162 4.85 4.58 -1.72
CA PHE A 162 4.92 5.28 -0.45
C PHE A 162 3.56 5.75 0.06
N ASP A 163 2.68 6.22 -0.81
CA ASP A 163 1.31 6.61 -0.49
C ASP A 163 0.34 6.18 -1.60
N PRO A 164 -0.10 4.90 -1.58
CA PRO A 164 -1.06 4.28 -2.52
C PRO A 164 -2.39 5.02 -2.79
N LEU A 165 -2.62 6.17 -2.18
CA LEU A 165 -3.84 6.95 -2.30
C LEU A 165 -3.61 8.34 -2.90
N ARG A 166 -2.36 8.74 -3.14
CA ARG A 166 -1.99 10.09 -3.56
C ARG A 166 -0.73 10.08 -4.40
N ASP A 167 -0.90 10.48 -5.65
CA ASP A 167 0.19 10.78 -6.58
C ASP A 167 1.06 11.93 -6.01
N LEU A 168 2.20 11.57 -5.42
CA LEU A 168 3.00 12.51 -4.62
C LEU A 168 3.76 13.49 -5.51
N LYS A 169 3.32 14.75 -5.50
CA LYS A 169 3.90 15.82 -6.30
C LYS A 169 4.30 17.02 -5.47
N ILE A 170 5.46 17.59 -5.80
CA ILE A 170 5.88 18.89 -5.27
C ILE A 170 5.92 19.96 -6.35
N LYS A 171 5.54 21.17 -5.98
CA LYS A 171 5.80 22.38 -6.76
C LYS A 171 6.96 23.14 -6.14
N VAL A 172 8.01 23.36 -6.91
CA VAL A 172 9.13 24.22 -6.52
C VAL A 172 8.99 25.57 -7.20
N TRP A 173 8.92 26.65 -6.42
CA TRP A 173 8.89 28.03 -6.89
C TRP A 173 10.18 28.75 -6.52
N ILE A 174 11.05 28.97 -7.50
CA ILE A 174 12.27 29.78 -7.32
C ILE A 174 11.87 31.25 -7.41
N LYS A 175 12.19 32.02 -6.36
CA LYS A 175 11.80 33.43 -6.20
C LYS A 175 12.90 34.41 -6.52
N ASN A 176 14.09 34.19 -5.97
CA ASN A 176 15.21 35.11 -6.15
C ASN A 176 16.50 34.30 -6.25
N ILE A 177 17.41 34.79 -7.08
CA ILE A 177 18.79 34.33 -7.13
C ILE A 177 19.70 35.56 -7.05
N ILE A 178 20.77 35.43 -6.27
CA ILE A 178 21.84 36.43 -6.23
C ILE A 178 23.13 35.69 -6.50
N ILE A 179 23.77 35.95 -7.64
CA ILE A 179 25.11 35.44 -7.93
C ILE A 179 26.11 36.49 -7.45
N GLN A 180 26.99 36.15 -6.52
CA GLN A 180 27.91 37.04 -5.82
C GLN A 180 29.36 36.93 -6.32
N SER A 181 29.61 36.09 -7.32
CA SER A 181 30.89 36.05 -8.04
C SER A 181 30.64 36.19 -9.54
N ASP A 182 31.70 36.34 -10.29
CA ASP A 182 31.67 36.23 -11.75
C ASP A 182 31.73 34.76 -12.22
N MET A 183 31.71 33.79 -11.29
CA MET A 183 31.85 32.35 -11.53
C MET A 183 33.06 32.00 -12.42
N GLY A 184 34.10 32.84 -12.35
CA GLY A 184 35.31 32.69 -13.16
C GLY A 184 35.16 33.12 -14.62
N ASP A 185 34.01 33.65 -15.02
CA ASP A 185 33.81 34.30 -16.31
C ASP A 185 34.16 35.79 -16.26
N LYS A 186 34.65 36.35 -17.36
CA LYS A 186 35.08 37.76 -17.46
C LYS A 186 34.03 38.65 -18.12
N ASP A 187 32.89 38.10 -18.53
CA ASP A 187 31.84 38.83 -19.23
C ASP A 187 30.78 39.36 -18.24
N ASP A 188 30.04 40.40 -18.65
CA ASP A 188 29.09 41.11 -17.76
C ASP A 188 27.78 40.32 -17.52
N MET A 189 27.56 39.19 -18.21
CA MET A 189 26.30 38.43 -18.19
C MET A 189 26.59 36.93 -18.28
N ILE A 190 26.23 36.21 -17.22
CA ILE A 190 26.50 34.77 -17.05
C ILE A 190 25.31 33.96 -17.57
N GLU A 191 25.57 32.89 -18.31
CA GLU A 191 24.55 31.98 -18.82
C GLU A 191 24.36 30.78 -17.88
N VAL A 192 23.30 30.82 -17.08
CA VAL A 192 23.07 29.85 -16.01
C VAL A 192 22.05 28.79 -16.40
N GLU A 193 22.40 27.52 -16.20
CA GLU A 193 21.49 26.39 -16.14
C GLU A 193 21.08 26.13 -14.69
N ILE A 194 19.80 26.30 -14.36
CA ILE A 194 19.24 25.87 -13.06
C ILE A 194 18.58 24.51 -13.24
N ASN A 195 19.10 23.52 -12.53
CA ASN A 195 18.54 22.18 -12.44
C ASN A 195 17.81 22.02 -11.11
N VAL A 196 16.57 21.54 -11.14
CA VAL A 196 15.77 21.17 -9.96
C VAL A 196 15.42 19.68 -10.10
N SER A 197 15.66 18.90 -9.06
CA SER A 197 15.36 17.47 -9.04
C SER A 197 14.77 17.05 -7.71
N ALA A 198 13.78 16.17 -7.76
CA ALA A 198 13.30 15.40 -6.63
C ALA A 198 13.26 13.93 -7.08
N GLY A 199 13.85 13.03 -6.30
CA GLY A 199 13.91 11.62 -6.66
C GLY A 199 14.66 11.39 -7.99
N LYS A 200 14.01 10.73 -8.95
CA LYS A 200 14.58 10.49 -10.30
C LYS A 200 14.25 11.59 -11.32
N GLU A 201 13.30 12.49 -11.03
CA GLU A 201 12.88 13.52 -11.99
C GLU A 201 13.83 14.74 -11.98
N TRP A 202 14.07 15.31 -13.17
CA TRP A 202 14.87 16.53 -13.36
C TRP A 202 14.13 17.54 -14.23
N LYS A 203 14.13 18.81 -13.81
CA LYS A 203 13.70 19.97 -14.59
C LYS A 203 14.86 20.95 -14.75
N LYS A 204 14.97 21.52 -15.94
CA LYS A 204 16.06 22.43 -16.32
C LYS A 204 15.52 23.77 -16.77
N PHE A 205 16.19 24.83 -16.37
CA PHE A 205 15.91 26.21 -16.77
C PHE A 205 17.20 26.87 -17.25
N TYR A 206 17.10 27.71 -18.27
CA TYR A 206 18.23 28.41 -18.85
C TYR A 206 17.97 29.91 -18.82
N MET A 207 18.90 30.69 -18.29
CA MET A 207 18.77 32.14 -18.29
C MET A 207 20.11 32.88 -18.22
N PRO A 208 20.19 34.07 -18.80
CA PRO A 208 21.25 35.01 -18.47
C PRO A 208 21.01 35.64 -17.09
N VAL A 209 22.06 35.86 -16.31
CA VAL A 209 22.04 36.53 -15.00
C VAL A 209 23.16 37.57 -14.94
N ILE A 210 22.90 38.72 -14.32
CA ILE A 210 23.93 39.73 -14.05
C ILE A 210 24.48 39.53 -12.62
N PRO A 211 25.81 39.36 -12.45
CA PRO A 211 26.42 39.26 -11.12
C PRO A 211 26.08 40.44 -10.21
N TYR A 212 25.97 40.16 -8.92
CA TYR A 212 25.66 41.09 -7.82
C TYR A 212 24.29 41.77 -7.90
N LEU A 213 23.48 41.47 -8.92
CA LEU A 213 22.11 41.95 -9.04
C LEU A 213 21.17 40.92 -8.42
N ASN A 214 20.25 41.39 -7.58
CA ASN A 214 19.15 40.55 -7.12
C ASN A 214 18.12 40.43 -8.24
N GLU A 215 18.06 39.25 -8.84
CA GLU A 215 17.07 38.93 -9.86
C GLU A 215 15.93 38.13 -9.25
N THR A 216 14.75 38.74 -9.20
CA THR A 216 13.53 38.01 -8.87
C THR A 216 13.12 37.18 -10.07
N LEU A 217 13.30 35.87 -9.93
CA LEU A 217 12.90 34.88 -10.90
C LEU A 217 11.52 34.34 -10.52
N ASN A 218 10.71 34.00 -11.52
CA ASN A 218 9.41 33.39 -11.29
C ASN A 218 9.33 32.09 -12.08
N PHE A 219 10.16 31.13 -11.69
CA PHE A 219 10.12 29.78 -12.25
C PHE A 219 9.38 28.86 -11.31
N THR A 220 8.49 28.08 -11.88
CA THR A 220 7.79 27.02 -11.17
C THR A 220 7.93 25.74 -11.96
N CYS A 221 8.41 24.68 -11.33
CA CYS A 221 8.21 23.33 -11.82
C CYS A 221 7.36 22.53 -10.85
N ILE A 222 6.64 21.57 -11.41
CA ILE A 222 6.09 20.45 -10.67
C ILE A 222 7.06 19.28 -10.91
N LEU A 223 7.39 18.60 -9.83
CA LEU A 223 8.18 17.37 -9.80
C LEU A 223 7.31 16.29 -9.17
N ASP A 224 7.20 15.18 -9.87
CA ASP A 224 6.70 13.91 -9.41
C ASP A 224 7.79 13.24 -8.56
N LEU A 225 7.40 12.70 -7.40
CA LEU A 225 8.32 12.05 -6.47
C LEU A 225 8.61 10.59 -6.82
N ASP A 226 8.08 10.07 -7.94
CA ASP A 226 8.32 8.71 -8.43
C ASP A 226 8.21 7.65 -7.35
N ASP A 227 7.30 7.89 -6.39
CA ASP A 227 7.19 7.55 -4.96
C ASP A 227 7.24 6.06 -4.60
N THR A 228 8.23 5.42 -5.20
CA THR A 228 8.56 4.03 -5.07
C THR A 228 9.41 3.79 -3.81
N GLY A 229 8.93 2.95 -2.89
CA GLY A 229 9.70 2.43 -1.76
C GLY A 229 8.84 1.83 -0.64
N GLU A 230 9.28 2.01 0.61
CA GLU A 230 8.60 1.49 1.81
C GLU A 230 7.40 2.35 2.23
N PRO A 231 6.14 1.87 2.17
CA PRO A 231 4.93 2.63 2.50
C PRO A 231 5.06 3.54 3.74
N GLY A 232 4.66 4.81 3.60
CA GLY A 232 4.73 5.83 4.65
C GLY A 232 6.07 6.58 4.78
N ASN A 233 7.06 6.29 3.93
CA ASN A 233 8.35 6.99 3.90
C ASN A 233 8.54 7.85 2.65
N ALA A 234 7.84 8.98 2.55
CA ALA A 234 7.90 9.90 1.40
C ALA A 234 9.21 10.73 1.29
N SER A 235 10.36 10.14 1.59
CA SER A 235 11.67 10.79 1.65
C SER A 235 12.41 10.68 0.32
N HIS A 236 12.65 11.81 -0.35
CA HIS A 236 13.37 11.87 -1.63
C HIS A 236 14.55 12.84 -1.59
N PRO A 237 15.60 12.68 -2.40
CA PRO A 237 16.61 13.70 -2.55
C PRO A 237 16.05 14.93 -3.28
N LEU A 238 15.99 16.10 -2.62
CA LEU A 238 15.72 17.38 -3.30
C LEU A 238 17.03 18.12 -3.61
N ILE A 239 17.26 18.41 -4.88
CA ILE A 239 18.50 19.02 -5.38
C ILE A 239 18.16 20.22 -6.25
N ILE A 240 18.74 21.38 -5.93
CA ILE A 240 18.75 22.56 -6.80
C ILE A 240 20.20 22.97 -7.05
N VAL A 241 20.56 23.09 -8.32
CA VAL A 241 21.91 23.46 -8.76
C VAL A 241 21.82 24.51 -9.84
N ALA A 242 22.42 25.68 -9.60
CA ALA A 242 22.72 26.65 -10.64
C ALA A 242 24.13 26.37 -11.18
N LYS A 243 24.28 26.27 -12.50
CA LYS A 243 25.55 25.99 -13.18
C LYS A 243 25.81 27.02 -14.26
N ASP A 244 27.04 27.49 -14.36
CA ASP A 244 27.51 28.28 -15.50
C ASP A 244 27.71 27.44 -16.79
N LEU A 245 27.19 27.89 -17.93
CA LEU A 245 27.25 27.20 -19.22
C LEU A 245 28.41 27.63 -20.13
N ASP A 246 29.02 28.79 -19.90
CA ASP A 246 30.22 29.21 -20.62
C ASP A 246 31.51 28.50 -20.09
N GLU A 247 31.34 27.67 -19.07
CA GLU A 247 32.36 26.92 -18.36
C GLU A 247 33.26 26.10 -19.31
N GLY A 248 34.46 26.62 -19.60
CA GLY A 248 35.44 25.92 -20.43
C GLY A 248 36.58 26.74 -21.03
N ALA A 249 36.62 28.06 -20.87
CA ALA A 249 37.77 28.86 -21.31
C ALA A 249 38.98 28.75 -20.36
N GLU A 250 38.79 28.36 -19.09
CA GLU A 250 39.86 28.19 -18.10
C GLU A 250 39.73 26.88 -17.30
N LYS A 251 40.88 26.35 -16.87
CA LYS A 251 41.03 25.00 -16.32
C LYS A 251 40.79 25.00 -14.80
N LYS A 252 39.67 24.44 -14.33
CA LYS A 252 39.29 24.45 -12.90
C LYS A 252 40.00 23.39 -12.06
N LEU A 253 40.20 23.67 -10.77
CA LEU A 253 40.74 22.74 -9.77
C LEU A 253 39.65 21.74 -9.33
N ILE A 254 40.03 20.59 -8.77
CA ILE A 254 39.08 19.60 -8.23
C ILE A 254 38.79 19.96 -6.77
N ASP A 255 37.52 19.95 -6.36
CA ASP A 255 37.12 20.13 -4.96
C ASP A 255 37.64 18.94 -4.12
N PRO A 256 38.44 19.19 -3.07
CA PRO A 256 39.02 18.13 -2.26
C PRO A 256 38.03 17.44 -1.30
N VAL A 257 36.80 17.95 -1.16
CA VAL A 257 35.76 17.45 -0.26
C VAL A 257 34.84 16.44 -0.96
N ASP A 258 34.40 16.75 -2.18
CA ASP A 258 33.46 15.89 -2.93
C ASP A 258 34.05 15.27 -4.22
N GLY A 259 35.26 15.67 -4.63
CA GLY A 259 35.98 15.05 -5.75
C GLY A 259 35.45 15.42 -7.13
N PHE A 260 34.50 16.35 -7.22
CA PHE A 260 34.03 16.92 -8.47
C PHE A 260 34.92 18.12 -8.87
N PRO A 261 34.99 18.49 -10.16
CA PRO A 261 35.51 19.80 -10.56
C PRO A 261 34.91 20.91 -9.68
N GLN A 262 35.70 21.94 -9.33
CA GLN A 262 35.18 23.17 -8.72
C GLN A 262 34.24 23.83 -9.72
N TYR A 263 33.00 23.40 -9.73
CA TYR A 263 31.91 24.04 -10.43
C TYR A 263 31.36 25.13 -9.52
N ASP A 264 31.03 26.28 -10.09
CA ASP A 264 30.42 27.38 -9.36
C ASP A 264 28.93 27.04 -9.20
N PHE A 265 28.59 26.48 -8.04
CA PHE A 265 27.24 25.99 -7.76
C PHE A 265 26.63 26.78 -6.61
N ILE A 266 25.40 27.23 -6.81
CA ILE A 266 24.51 27.50 -5.69
C ILE A 266 23.83 26.17 -5.34
N LYS A 267 24.31 25.53 -4.28
CA LYS A 267 23.66 24.37 -3.67
C LYS A 267 22.77 24.87 -2.52
N VAL A 268 21.72 24.12 -2.19
CA VAL A 268 20.83 24.44 -1.08
C VAL A 268 21.43 23.98 0.26
N PHE A 269 21.27 24.80 1.30
CA PHE A 269 21.76 24.53 2.65
C PHE A 269 20.60 24.63 3.63
N GLU A 270 20.57 23.78 4.64
CA GLU A 270 19.79 23.98 5.85
C GLU A 270 20.77 24.41 6.95
N GLY A 271 20.77 25.70 7.28
CA GLY A 271 21.78 26.26 8.20
C GLY A 271 23.18 26.37 7.57
N ASN A 272 24.21 25.83 8.23
CA ASN A 272 25.62 25.93 7.80
C ASN A 272 26.15 24.66 7.10
N GLU A 273 25.30 23.66 6.86
CA GLU A 273 25.67 22.41 6.18
C GLU A 273 24.96 22.31 4.83
N TRP A 274 25.68 21.80 3.82
CA TRP A 274 25.14 21.55 2.49
C TRP A 274 24.05 20.50 2.65
N VAL A 275 22.81 20.86 2.34
CA VAL A 275 21.71 19.89 2.43
C VAL A 275 21.46 19.39 1.02
N TYR A 276 22.22 18.34 0.68
CA TYR A 276 21.54 17.17 0.15
C TYR A 276 20.48 16.82 1.19
N SER A 277 19.22 17.22 0.98
CA SER A 277 18.16 16.60 1.78
C SER A 277 17.99 15.23 1.16
N ALA A 278 18.88 14.29 1.48
CA ALA A 278 18.78 12.90 1.04
C ALA A 278 17.44 12.29 1.48
N ASN A 279 16.76 12.94 2.44
CA ASN A 279 15.50 12.55 3.01
C ASN A 279 14.50 13.73 3.03
N PHE A 280 14.33 14.48 1.93
CA PHE A 280 13.27 15.50 1.85
C PHE A 280 11.93 14.79 2.02
N ASN A 281 11.22 15.10 3.10
CA ASN A 281 9.92 14.51 3.40
C ASN A 281 8.82 15.52 3.07
N ILE A 282 8.02 15.21 2.05
CA ILE A 282 6.96 16.10 1.54
C ILE A 282 6.01 16.60 2.63
N PHE A 283 5.75 15.82 3.69
CA PHE A 283 4.81 16.18 4.76
C PHE A 283 5.37 17.19 5.76
N THR A 284 6.69 17.28 5.90
CA THR A 284 7.33 18.16 6.89
C THR A 284 8.11 19.30 6.25
N ASP A 285 8.55 19.12 5.02
CA ASP A 285 9.60 19.93 4.39
C ASP A 285 9.03 20.87 3.31
N CYS A 286 7.71 20.88 3.08
CA CYS A 286 7.06 21.86 2.19
C CYS A 286 6.94 23.25 2.83
N HIS A 287 8.01 24.04 2.74
CA HIS A 287 8.09 25.41 3.26
C HIS A 287 9.05 26.29 2.43
N PRO A 288 9.22 27.58 2.78
CA PRO A 288 10.25 28.41 2.17
C PRO A 288 11.67 28.01 2.58
N TYR A 289 12.60 28.13 1.64
CA TYR A 289 14.02 27.81 1.77
C TYR A 289 14.90 28.99 1.36
N HIS A 290 16.09 29.04 1.96
CA HIS A 290 17.15 29.97 1.61
C HIS A 290 18.49 29.23 1.67
N GLY A 291 19.14 29.06 0.52
CA GLY A 291 20.45 28.41 0.40
C GLY A 291 21.57 29.40 0.07
N PHE A 292 22.81 29.07 0.49
CA PHE A 292 24.01 29.89 0.30
C PHE A 292 25.15 29.05 -0.32
N GLY A 293 25.48 29.26 -1.59
CA GLY A 293 26.68 28.69 -2.20
C GLY A 293 27.93 29.55 -2.00
N VAL A 294 29.07 29.05 -2.50
CA VAL A 294 30.31 29.85 -2.60
C VAL A 294 30.10 31.09 -3.47
N ASP A 295 29.26 30.95 -4.49
CA ASP A 295 29.08 31.93 -5.56
C ASP A 295 27.76 32.67 -5.51
N GLY A 296 26.92 32.46 -4.49
CA GLY A 296 25.64 33.15 -4.43
C GLY A 296 24.62 32.60 -3.44
N GLU A 297 23.41 33.11 -3.53
CA GLU A 297 22.27 32.77 -2.68
C GLU A 297 21.03 32.50 -3.52
N ILE A 298 20.17 31.60 -3.05
CA ILE A 298 18.89 31.25 -3.71
C ILE A 298 17.75 31.18 -2.70
N TRP A 299 16.60 31.74 -3.08
CA TRP A 299 15.34 31.62 -2.35
C TRP A 299 14.34 30.85 -3.19
N PHE A 300 13.74 29.83 -2.60
CA PHE A 300 12.67 29.06 -3.23
C PHE A 300 11.64 28.60 -2.21
N GLU A 301 10.45 28.25 -2.66
CA GLU A 301 9.40 27.65 -1.84
C GLU A 301 8.99 26.32 -2.43
N VAL A 302 8.76 25.34 -1.57
CA VAL A 302 8.23 24.03 -1.97
C VAL A 302 6.82 23.90 -1.45
N PHE A 303 5.93 23.38 -2.29
CA PHE A 303 4.53 23.14 -1.96
C PHE A 303 4.18 21.69 -2.29
N ASP A 304 3.48 21.04 -1.38
CA ASP A 304 2.77 19.79 -1.66
C ASP A 304 1.60 20.11 -2.60
N VAL A 305 1.60 19.48 -3.76
CA VAL A 305 0.55 19.58 -4.78
C VAL A 305 0.06 18.19 -5.20
N SER A 306 0.21 17.21 -4.32
CA SER A 306 -0.26 15.83 -4.51
C SER A 306 -1.79 15.81 -4.70
N GLU A 307 -2.29 14.91 -5.55
CA GLU A 307 -3.71 14.82 -5.95
C GLU A 307 -4.43 13.62 -5.34
#